data_AF-A0AAX2D7N3-F1
#
_entry.id   AF-A0AAX2D7N3-F1
#
_cell.length_a   1.000
_cell.length_b   1.000
_cell.length_c   1.000
_cell.angle_alpha   90.00
_cell.angle_beta   90.00
_cell.angle_gamma   90.00
#
_symmetry.space_group_name_H-M   'P 1'
#
loop_
_entity.id
_entity.type
_entity.pdbx_description
1 polymer ?
#
loop_
_entity_poly.entity_id
_entity_poly.type
_entity_poly.pdbx_seq_one_letter_code
_entity_poly.pdbx_strand_id
1 'polypeptide(L)'
;MDIKIGGATLAVILAGMLIVLGVNECQRGPLNPEVADGVSEEQKTWLTIEHRIKRYDPSLISVTRDQQTLTITYRPDAAAENDEDWVPRLLRVVGHGLAALNNAPGGKQYIQVTVKARLLADDDVELVYDMQGFDAIKTQRDGYTTFASLPRSLTFGRDALAQAQQECRDTNVWGFYPDFCERVKTATVTQP
;
A
#
# COMPACT_ATOMS: atom_id res chain seq x y z
N MET A 1 -13.42 33.99 37.17
CA MET A 1 -14.26 32.79 36.98
C MET A 1 -14.57 32.69 35.50
N ASP A 2 -14.37 31.62 34.74
CA ASP A 2 -13.58 30.38 34.81
C ASP A 2 -14.01 29.55 33.56
N ILE A 3 -13.06 28.95 32.81
CA ILE A 3 -13.14 27.60 32.18
C ILE A 3 -14.12 27.39 30.98
N LYS A 4 -13.90 26.63 29.87
CA LYS A 4 -12.83 25.80 29.24
C LYS A 4 -13.28 25.41 27.79
N ILE A 5 -12.29 25.31 26.87
CA ILE A 5 -11.98 24.25 25.86
C ILE A 5 -13.10 23.49 25.10
N GLY A 6 -12.98 23.44 23.76
CA GLY A 6 -12.80 22.16 23.05
C GLY A 6 -13.76 21.77 21.90
N GLY A 7 -13.18 21.34 20.77
CA GLY A 7 -13.64 20.11 20.09
C GLY A 7 -14.27 20.24 18.69
N ALA A 8 -13.54 19.71 17.70
CA ALA A 8 -14.02 18.91 16.57
C ALA A 8 -14.93 19.56 15.51
N THR A 9 -14.38 19.85 14.33
CA THR A 9 -14.62 19.08 13.08
C THR A 9 -13.90 19.75 11.90
N LEU A 10 -12.67 19.32 11.59
CA LEU A 10 -12.07 19.63 10.29
C LEU A 10 -12.48 18.50 9.32
N ALA A 11 -13.57 18.74 8.58
CA ALA A 11 -13.92 17.93 7.43
C ALA A 11 -13.07 18.41 6.23
N VAL A 12 -12.02 17.66 5.90
CA VAL A 12 -11.28 17.87 4.64
C VAL A 12 -11.98 17.06 3.56
N ILE A 13 -12.63 17.78 2.66
CA ILE A 13 -13.40 17.26 1.53
C ILE A 13 -12.42 16.69 0.49
N LEU A 14 -12.52 15.39 0.24
CA LEU A 14 -12.03 14.70 -0.94
C LEU A 14 -12.90 15.08 -2.15
N ALA A 15 -12.31 15.73 -3.15
CA ALA A 15 -12.93 15.91 -4.47
C ALA A 15 -12.08 15.15 -5.52
N GLY A 16 -12.68 14.13 -6.16
CA GLY A 16 -12.18 13.45 -7.37
C GLY A 16 -12.36 14.31 -8.64
N MET A 17 -12.01 13.94 -9.87
CA MET A 17 -11.76 12.66 -10.58
C MET A 17 -11.12 12.96 -11.97
N LEU A 18 -10.40 11.96 -12.54
CA LEU A 18 -10.27 11.54 -13.97
C LEU A 18 -9.54 12.41 -15.04
N ILE A 19 -8.52 11.82 -15.72
CA ILE A 19 -8.41 11.53 -17.19
C ILE A 19 -7.07 10.80 -17.53
N VAL A 20 -7.19 9.53 -17.95
CA VAL A 20 -6.53 8.76 -19.06
C VAL A 20 -5.03 8.96 -19.42
N LEU A 21 -4.19 8.06 -18.90
CA LEU A 21 -3.20 7.18 -19.57
C LEU A 21 -2.07 7.72 -20.51
N GLY A 22 -1.64 8.99 -20.45
CA GLY A 22 -0.50 9.49 -21.26
C GLY A 22 0.57 10.33 -20.57
N VAL A 23 0.43 10.65 -19.27
CA VAL A 23 1.08 11.81 -18.64
C VAL A 23 1.77 11.44 -17.31
N ASN A 24 2.45 10.29 -17.29
CA ASN A 24 2.61 9.49 -16.08
C ASN A 24 3.60 10.03 -15.01
N GLU A 25 4.33 11.13 -15.24
CA GLU A 25 5.17 11.74 -14.19
C GLU A 25 4.81 13.19 -13.85
N CYS A 26 4.42 14.00 -14.83
CA CYS A 26 4.09 15.42 -14.61
C CYS A 26 2.70 15.64 -13.98
N GLN A 27 1.76 14.70 -14.12
CA GLN A 27 0.42 14.80 -13.50
C GLN A 27 0.37 14.26 -12.06
N ARG A 28 1.41 13.57 -11.59
CA ARG A 28 1.45 13.00 -10.24
C ARG A 28 1.68 14.06 -9.15
N GLY A 29 1.69 15.35 -9.50
CA GLY A 29 2.00 16.44 -8.60
C GLY A 29 3.43 16.39 -8.04
N PRO A 30 3.79 17.33 -7.16
CA PRO A 30 5.10 17.36 -6.52
C PRO A 30 5.33 16.09 -5.69
N LEU A 31 6.60 15.69 -5.54
CA LEU A 31 6.99 14.51 -4.76
C LEU A 31 6.61 14.62 -3.27
N ASN A 32 6.63 15.84 -2.75
CA ASN A 32 6.21 16.16 -1.39
C ASN A 32 4.95 17.02 -1.46
N PRO A 33 4.00 16.83 -0.53
CA PRO A 33 2.81 17.67 -0.46
C PRO A 33 3.19 19.09 -0.03
N GLU A 34 2.41 20.07 -0.45
CA GLU A 34 2.41 21.38 0.20
C GLU A 34 1.82 21.24 1.60
N VAL A 35 2.53 21.71 2.62
CA VAL A 35 2.09 21.61 4.02
C VAL A 35 2.03 23.01 4.62
N ALA A 36 0.94 23.30 5.32
CA ALA A 36 0.73 24.60 5.95
C ALA A 36 1.79 24.92 7.03
N ASP A 37 2.04 26.22 7.23
CA ASP A 37 2.88 26.69 8.32
C ASP A 37 2.29 26.31 9.68
N GLY A 38 3.15 25.91 10.62
CA GLY A 38 2.74 25.50 11.97
C GLY A 38 2.40 24.02 12.14
N VAL A 39 2.41 23.21 11.07
CA VAL A 39 2.35 21.75 11.17
C VAL A 39 3.64 21.23 11.79
N SER A 40 3.56 20.33 12.76
CA SER A 40 4.75 19.74 13.40
C SER A 40 5.56 18.94 12.39
N GLU A 41 6.86 18.80 12.61
CA GLU A 41 7.73 18.00 11.73
C GLU A 41 7.25 16.54 11.62
N GLU A 42 6.77 15.96 12.72
CA GLU A 42 6.16 14.61 12.69
C GLU A 42 4.96 14.54 11.75
N GLN A 43 4.10 15.56 11.78
CA GLN A 43 2.90 15.57 10.96
C GLN A 43 3.22 15.87 9.49
N LYS A 44 4.25 16.69 9.20
CA LYS A 44 4.79 16.89 7.84
C LYS A 44 5.34 15.60 7.26
N THR A 45 6.12 14.85 8.04
CA THR A 45 6.62 13.54 7.67
C THR A 45 5.49 12.60 7.28
N TRP A 46 4.46 12.52 8.12
CA TRP A 46 3.36 11.61 7.88
C TRP A 46 2.56 11.97 6.62
N LEU A 47 2.23 13.26 6.45
CA LEU A 47 1.60 13.76 5.24
C LEU A 47 2.45 13.45 4.00
N THR A 48 3.78 13.54 4.11
CA THR A 48 4.70 13.20 3.03
C THR A 48 4.66 11.72 2.67
N ILE A 49 4.64 10.82 3.67
CA ILE A 49 4.53 9.37 3.46
C ILE A 49 3.20 9.06 2.75
N GLU A 50 2.09 9.52 3.31
CA GLU A 50 0.76 9.27 2.77
C GLU A 50 0.63 9.80 1.33
N HIS A 51 1.10 11.02 1.07
CA HIS A 51 1.11 11.62 -0.26
C HIS A 51 1.92 10.80 -1.26
N ARG A 52 3.12 10.37 -0.88
CA ARG A 52 3.99 9.57 -1.76
C ARG A 52 3.38 8.22 -2.09
N ILE A 53 2.77 7.52 -1.12
CA ILE A 53 2.09 6.24 -1.36
C ILE A 53 0.88 6.46 -2.30
N LYS A 54 0.04 7.47 -2.03
CA LYS A 54 -1.13 7.82 -2.86
C LYS A 54 -0.78 8.26 -4.28
N ARG A 55 0.40 8.85 -4.47
CA ARG A 55 0.90 9.30 -5.77
C ARG A 55 1.14 8.15 -6.76
N TYR A 56 1.34 6.92 -6.27
CA TYR A 56 1.69 5.78 -7.11
C TYR A 56 0.50 5.13 -7.81
N ASP A 57 -0.64 5.01 -7.14
CA ASP A 57 -1.79 4.29 -7.71
C ASP A 57 -3.12 4.85 -7.19
N PRO A 58 -4.06 5.23 -8.09
CA PRO A 58 -5.40 5.69 -7.69
C PRO A 58 -6.23 4.62 -6.97
N SER A 59 -5.89 3.34 -7.13
CA SER A 59 -6.49 2.21 -6.42
C SER A 59 -6.17 2.19 -4.92
N LEU A 60 -5.25 3.05 -4.46
CA LEU A 60 -4.94 3.20 -3.04
C LEU A 60 -6.01 4.03 -2.32
N ILE A 61 -6.74 3.39 -1.41
CA ILE A 61 -7.90 4.00 -0.73
C ILE A 61 -7.48 4.82 0.49
N SER A 62 -6.68 4.24 1.38
CA SER A 62 -6.28 4.91 2.62
C SER A 62 -4.96 4.39 3.16
N VAL A 63 -4.27 5.26 3.90
CA VAL A 63 -3.13 4.87 4.73
C VAL A 63 -3.44 5.31 6.15
N THR A 64 -3.49 4.36 7.07
CA THR A 64 -3.73 4.61 8.49
C THR A 64 -2.52 4.14 9.29
N ARG A 65 -2.30 4.74 10.45
CA ARG A 65 -1.18 4.39 11.33
C ARG A 65 -1.64 4.34 12.78
N ASP A 66 -1.03 3.44 13.53
CA ASP A 66 -1.00 3.49 14.99
C ASP A 66 0.46 3.59 15.48
N GLN A 67 0.71 3.30 16.76
CA GLN A 67 2.05 3.41 17.34
C GLN A 67 3.06 2.38 16.80
N GLN A 68 2.60 1.28 16.24
CA GLN A 68 3.41 0.10 15.88
C GLN A 68 3.15 -0.40 14.46
N THR A 69 1.96 -0.15 13.93
CA THR A 69 1.48 -0.69 12.66
C THR A 69 1.16 0.43 11.68
N LEU A 70 1.58 0.23 10.43
CA LEU A 70 1.08 0.97 9.28
C LEU A 70 0.06 0.11 8.54
N THR A 71 -1.15 0.61 8.27
CA THR A 71 -2.14 -0.10 7.48
C THR A 71 -2.44 0.63 6.18
N ILE A 72 -2.18 -0.05 5.06
CA ILE A 72 -2.46 0.43 3.71
C ILE A 72 -3.70 -0.29 3.20
N THR A 73 -4.73 0.44 2.82
CA THR A 73 -5.94 -0.12 2.20
C THR A 73 -5.90 0.17 0.70
N TYR A 74 -6.01 -0.88 -0.08
CA TYR A 74 -5.93 -0.89 -1.52
C TYR A 74 -7.22 -1.51 -2.08
N ARG A 75 -7.70 -0.99 -3.20
CA ARG A 75 -8.85 -1.51 -3.93
C ARG A 75 -8.44 -1.60 -5.39
N PRO A 76 -7.98 -2.76 -5.86
CA PRO A 76 -7.73 -2.93 -7.28
C PRO A 76 -9.00 -2.60 -8.07
N ASP A 77 -8.84 -1.86 -9.15
CA ASP A 77 -9.90 -1.78 -10.16
C ASP A 77 -10.14 -3.17 -10.75
N ALA A 78 -11.40 -3.47 -11.11
CA ALA A 78 -11.71 -4.67 -11.86
C ALA A 78 -10.91 -4.65 -13.15
N ALA A 79 -10.12 -5.70 -13.41
CA ALA A 79 -9.25 -5.78 -14.58
C ALA A 79 -10.08 -5.51 -15.85
N ALA A 80 -9.74 -4.44 -16.58
CA ALA A 80 -10.23 -4.27 -17.94
C ALA A 80 -9.60 -5.36 -18.83
N GLU A 81 -10.25 -5.75 -19.93
CA GLU A 81 -9.88 -6.90 -20.77
C GLU A 81 -8.44 -6.91 -21.34
N ASN A 82 -7.64 -5.86 -21.14
CA ASN A 82 -6.23 -5.74 -21.56
C ASN A 82 -5.30 -5.18 -20.45
N ASP A 83 -5.72 -5.24 -19.19
CA ASP A 83 -5.00 -4.61 -18.09
C ASP A 83 -4.16 -5.61 -17.29
N GLU A 84 -3.10 -5.15 -16.64
CA GLU A 84 -2.24 -5.98 -15.77
C GLU A 84 -3.10 -6.66 -14.70
N ASP A 85 -2.96 -7.99 -14.57
CA ASP A 85 -3.60 -8.82 -13.53
C ASP A 85 -3.40 -8.20 -12.13
N TRP A 86 -4.36 -8.44 -11.23
CA TRP A 86 -4.40 -7.69 -9.98
C TRP A 86 -3.27 -8.06 -9.01
N VAL A 87 -2.71 -9.28 -9.06
CA VAL A 87 -1.59 -9.69 -8.21
C VAL A 87 -0.31 -8.89 -8.53
N PRO A 88 0.21 -8.87 -9.78
CA PRO A 88 1.32 -8.01 -10.15
C PRO A 88 1.12 -6.54 -9.77
N ARG A 89 -0.09 -6.01 -10.01
CA ARG A 89 -0.44 -4.62 -9.67
C ARG A 89 -0.33 -4.37 -8.16
N LEU A 90 -0.95 -5.21 -7.36
CA LEU A 90 -0.90 -5.12 -5.89
C LEU A 90 0.54 -5.11 -5.39
N LEU A 91 1.37 -6.07 -5.83
CA LEU A 91 2.75 -6.20 -5.36
C LEU A 91 3.61 -4.99 -5.77
N ARG A 92 3.39 -4.47 -6.98
CA ARG A 92 4.04 -3.24 -7.45
C ARG A 92 3.67 -2.03 -6.59
N VAL A 93 2.38 -1.86 -6.28
CA VAL A 93 1.90 -0.77 -5.42
C VAL A 93 2.46 -0.87 -4.01
N VAL A 94 2.47 -2.07 -3.44
CA VAL A 94 3.07 -2.31 -2.12
C VAL A 94 4.56 -2.00 -2.14
N GLY A 95 5.30 -2.49 -3.14
CA GLY A 95 6.74 -2.21 -3.28
C GLY A 95 7.04 -0.71 -3.35
N HIS A 96 6.26 0.05 -4.13
CA HIS A 96 6.41 1.50 -4.19
C HIS A 96 6.03 2.19 -2.88
N GLY A 97 4.96 1.75 -2.22
CA GLY A 97 4.54 2.30 -0.95
C GLY A 97 5.60 2.09 0.14
N LEU A 98 6.18 0.89 0.17
CA LEU A 98 7.30 0.56 1.04
C LEU A 98 8.53 1.40 0.70
N ALA A 99 8.90 1.56 -0.57
CA ALA A 99 10.00 2.45 -0.99
C ALA A 99 9.79 3.91 -0.54
N ALA A 100 8.54 4.40 -0.57
CA ALA A 100 8.20 5.73 -0.09
C ALA A 100 8.45 5.90 1.42
N LEU A 101 8.22 4.85 2.22
CA LEU A 101 8.53 4.84 3.66
C LEU A 101 10.01 5.04 3.92
N ASN A 102 10.88 4.36 3.16
CA ASN A 102 12.33 4.53 3.33
C ASN A 102 12.78 5.96 3.08
N ASN A 103 12.24 6.61 2.05
CA ASN A 103 12.71 7.92 1.63
C ASN A 103 12.09 9.07 2.43
N ALA A 104 11.22 8.79 3.40
CA ALA A 104 10.52 9.81 4.16
C ALA A 104 11.38 10.37 5.32
N PRO A 105 11.55 11.70 5.42
CA PRO A 105 12.29 12.31 6.53
C PRO A 105 11.52 12.16 7.85
N GLY A 106 12.17 11.85 8.97
CA GLY A 106 11.57 11.95 10.32
C GLY A 106 10.53 10.88 10.69
N GLY A 107 10.45 9.76 9.96
CA GLY A 107 9.43 8.72 10.17
C GLY A 107 9.59 7.98 11.50
N LYS A 108 8.46 7.60 12.11
CA LYS A 108 8.48 6.61 13.20
C LYS A 108 8.92 5.25 12.66
N GLN A 109 9.65 4.49 13.48
CA GLN A 109 9.94 3.09 13.20
C GLN A 109 8.69 2.28 13.46
N TYR A 110 8.04 1.82 12.39
CA TYR A 110 7.00 0.80 12.47
C TYR A 110 7.66 -0.54 12.73
N ILE A 111 6.98 -1.42 13.48
CA ILE A 111 7.39 -2.82 13.60
C ILE A 111 6.71 -3.68 12.54
N GLN A 112 5.58 -3.21 11.99
CA GLN A 112 4.79 -3.94 11.01
C GLN A 112 4.12 -3.01 9.98
N VAL A 113 4.01 -3.47 8.73
CA VAL A 113 3.14 -2.89 7.69
C VAL A 113 2.10 -3.94 7.31
N THR A 114 0.83 -3.55 7.27
CA THR A 114 -0.30 -4.40 6.88
C THR A 114 -0.95 -3.80 5.65
N VAL A 115 -1.12 -4.58 4.60
CA VAL A 115 -1.79 -4.17 3.36
C VAL A 115 -3.10 -4.95 3.27
N LYS A 116 -4.21 -4.24 3.09
CA LYS A 116 -5.55 -4.82 2.94
C LYS A 116 -6.06 -4.50 1.54
N ALA A 117 -6.30 -5.52 0.71
CA ALA A 117 -6.83 -5.37 -0.64
C ALA A 117 -8.29 -5.84 -0.72
N ARG A 118 -9.11 -5.13 -1.51
CA ARG A 118 -10.53 -5.48 -1.74
C ARG A 118 -10.81 -5.76 -3.21
N LEU A 119 -10.99 -7.03 -3.58
CA LEU A 119 -11.20 -7.43 -4.97
C LEU A 119 -12.67 -7.74 -5.28
N LEU A 120 -13.40 -8.33 -4.33
CA LEU A 120 -14.74 -8.90 -4.54
C LEU A 120 -15.76 -8.45 -3.47
N ALA A 121 -15.32 -8.15 -2.24
CA ALA A 121 -15.97 -7.32 -1.20
C ALA A 121 -15.15 -7.41 0.11
N ASP A 122 -15.24 -6.44 1.03
CA ASP A 122 -14.39 -6.38 2.24
C ASP A 122 -12.89 -6.62 1.97
N ASP A 123 -12.07 -6.74 3.02
CA ASP A 123 -10.62 -6.92 2.89
C ASP A 123 -10.30 -8.39 2.52
N ASP A 124 -10.51 -8.72 1.24
CA ASP A 124 -10.28 -10.04 0.63
C ASP A 124 -8.82 -10.48 0.58
N VAL A 125 -7.87 -9.59 0.80
CA VAL A 125 -6.46 -9.95 0.90
C VAL A 125 -5.82 -9.15 2.02
N GLU A 126 -5.09 -9.82 2.89
CA GLU A 126 -4.25 -9.18 3.91
C GLU A 126 -2.81 -9.66 3.78
N LEU A 127 -1.89 -8.71 3.57
CA LEU A 127 -0.45 -8.93 3.50
C LEU A 127 0.21 -8.23 4.68
N VAL A 128 0.92 -8.98 5.52
CA VAL A 128 1.57 -8.44 6.72
C VAL A 128 3.08 -8.55 6.57
N TYR A 129 3.81 -7.45 6.78
CA TYR A 129 5.27 -7.37 6.69
C TYR A 129 5.86 -6.94 8.02
N ASP A 130 6.90 -7.63 8.46
CA ASP A 130 7.71 -7.21 9.60
C ASP A 130 8.77 -6.20 9.15
N MET A 131 8.89 -5.08 9.84
CA MET A 131 9.77 -3.99 9.44
C MET A 131 11.23 -4.19 9.86
N GLN A 132 11.55 -5.19 10.67
CA GLN A 132 12.93 -5.52 11.04
C GLN A 132 13.77 -5.90 9.81
N GLY A 133 13.17 -6.53 8.80
CA GLY A 133 13.84 -6.89 7.53
C GLY A 133 13.92 -5.75 6.50
N PHE A 134 13.22 -4.64 6.74
CA PHE A 134 13.02 -3.57 5.76
C PHE A 134 14.27 -2.68 5.56
N ASP A 135 15.15 -2.58 6.56
CA ASP A 135 16.39 -1.80 6.41
C ASP A 135 17.42 -2.48 5.50
N ALA A 136 17.44 -3.82 5.48
CA ALA A 136 18.42 -4.61 4.73
C ALA A 136 18.23 -4.56 3.21
N ILE A 137 17.02 -4.26 2.74
CA ILE A 137 16.66 -4.26 1.31
C ILE A 137 16.97 -2.93 0.61
N LYS A 138 17.25 -1.86 1.37
CA LYS A 138 17.38 -0.48 0.86
C LYS A 138 18.54 -0.30 -0.11
N THR A 139 19.55 -1.16 0.00
CA THR A 139 20.76 -1.16 -0.84
C THR A 139 20.68 -2.16 -2.00
N GLN A 140 19.63 -2.96 -2.07
CA GLN A 140 19.46 -3.99 -3.08
C GLN A 140 18.72 -3.42 -4.30
N ARG A 141 19.25 -3.73 -5.50
CA ARG A 141 18.53 -3.45 -6.75
C ARG A 141 17.21 -4.22 -6.74
N ASP A 142 16.10 -3.52 -6.97
CA ASP A 142 14.73 -4.06 -6.90
C ASP A 142 14.30 -4.58 -5.50
N GLY A 143 15.05 -4.23 -4.44
CA GLY A 143 14.83 -4.75 -3.09
C GLY A 143 13.42 -4.52 -2.54
N TYR A 144 12.76 -3.41 -2.91
CA TYR A 144 11.38 -3.13 -2.49
C TYR A 144 10.34 -4.01 -3.18
N THR A 145 10.56 -4.38 -4.45
CA THR A 145 9.69 -5.30 -5.19
C THR A 145 9.83 -6.70 -4.62
N THR A 146 11.07 -7.14 -4.36
CA THR A 146 11.37 -8.42 -3.71
C THR A 146 10.81 -8.48 -2.29
N PHE A 147 10.89 -7.39 -1.53
CA PHE A 147 10.34 -7.38 -0.18
C PHE A 147 8.80 -7.37 -0.18
N ALA A 148 8.18 -6.67 -1.13
CA ALA A 148 6.73 -6.69 -1.29
C ALA A 148 6.19 -8.09 -1.64
N SER A 149 6.95 -8.92 -2.37
CA SER A 149 6.56 -10.31 -2.65
C SER A 149 6.74 -11.26 -1.44
N LEU A 150 7.30 -10.78 -0.33
CA LEU A 150 7.66 -11.57 0.85
C LEU A 150 6.88 -11.16 2.12
N PRO A 151 5.54 -11.13 2.12
CA PRO A 151 4.80 -10.89 3.36
C PRO A 151 5.05 -12.01 4.36
N ARG A 152 5.21 -11.64 5.63
CA ARG A 152 5.29 -12.54 6.78
C ARG A 152 4.02 -13.37 6.94
N SER A 153 2.85 -12.76 6.77
CA SER A 153 1.56 -13.44 6.75
C SER A 153 0.77 -13.02 5.51
N LEU A 154 0.06 -13.98 4.91
CA LEU A 154 -0.75 -13.78 3.72
C LEU A 154 -2.08 -14.49 3.90
N THR A 155 -3.16 -13.70 3.97
CA THR A 155 -4.53 -14.18 4.18
C THR A 155 -5.41 -13.72 3.02
N PHE A 156 -6.35 -14.57 2.60
CA PHE A 156 -7.26 -14.30 1.48
C PHE A 156 -8.72 -14.66 1.80
N GLY A 157 -9.67 -13.93 1.21
CA GLY A 157 -11.01 -14.44 0.93
C GLY A 157 -10.94 -15.62 -0.04
N ARG A 158 -11.94 -16.51 -0.02
CA ARG A 158 -11.92 -17.76 -0.82
C ARG A 158 -11.74 -17.51 -2.32
N ASP A 159 -12.50 -16.57 -2.86
CA ASP A 159 -12.49 -16.30 -4.29
C ASP A 159 -11.19 -15.59 -4.73
N ALA A 160 -10.69 -14.66 -3.90
CA ALA A 160 -9.40 -14.01 -4.13
C ALA A 160 -8.24 -15.02 -4.07
N LEU A 161 -8.31 -16.02 -3.18
CA LEU A 161 -7.32 -17.11 -3.16
C LEU A 161 -7.36 -17.93 -4.44
N ALA A 162 -8.55 -18.31 -4.93
CA ALA A 162 -8.70 -19.08 -6.15
C ALA A 162 -8.12 -18.33 -7.37
N GLN A 163 -8.36 -17.02 -7.45
CA GLN A 163 -7.81 -16.16 -8.50
C GLN A 163 -6.29 -16.03 -8.39
N ALA A 164 -5.75 -15.74 -7.20
CA ALA A 164 -4.30 -15.67 -6.98
C ALA A 164 -3.61 -16.99 -7.32
N GLN A 165 -4.22 -18.13 -6.98
CA GLN A 165 -3.72 -19.45 -7.36
C GLN A 165 -3.75 -19.70 -8.86
N GLN A 166 -4.74 -19.16 -9.57
CA GLN A 166 -4.82 -19.24 -11.02
C GLN A 166 -3.75 -18.37 -11.69
N GLU A 167 -3.60 -17.12 -11.27
CA GLU A 167 -2.58 -16.19 -11.79
C GLU A 167 -1.16 -16.71 -11.52
N CYS A 168 -0.90 -17.27 -10.35
CA CYS A 168 0.39 -17.89 -10.04
C CYS A 168 0.69 -19.18 -10.83
N ARG A 169 -0.25 -19.69 -11.65
CA ARG A 169 0.07 -20.74 -12.63
C ARG A 169 0.58 -20.15 -13.95
N ASP A 170 0.35 -18.85 -14.20
CA ASP A 170 0.94 -18.16 -15.34
C ASP A 170 2.45 -18.01 -15.14
N THR A 171 3.21 -18.46 -16.14
CA THR A 171 4.67 -18.39 -16.18
C THR A 171 5.21 -16.98 -15.99
N ASN A 172 4.47 -15.94 -16.41
CA ASN A 172 4.87 -14.55 -16.26
C ASN A 172 4.82 -14.11 -14.80
N VAL A 173 3.70 -14.34 -14.12
CA VAL A 173 3.55 -13.98 -12.70
C VAL A 173 4.53 -14.77 -11.85
N TRP A 174 4.68 -16.07 -12.11
CA TRP A 174 5.65 -16.92 -11.43
C TRP A 174 7.10 -16.46 -11.68
N GLY A 175 7.42 -16.00 -12.89
CA GLY A 175 8.75 -15.53 -13.27
C GLY A 175 9.17 -14.26 -12.55
N PHE A 176 8.22 -13.33 -12.30
CA PHE A 176 8.50 -12.06 -11.62
C PHE A 176 8.31 -12.14 -10.09
N TYR A 177 7.38 -12.96 -9.60
CA TYR A 177 7.01 -13.03 -8.17
C TYR A 177 6.99 -14.48 -7.63
N PRO A 178 8.09 -15.25 -7.79
CA PRO A 178 8.11 -16.67 -7.41
C PRO A 178 7.84 -16.88 -5.92
N ASP A 179 8.42 -16.04 -5.06
CA ASP A 179 8.25 -16.18 -3.60
C ASP A 179 6.83 -15.89 -3.13
N PHE A 180 6.15 -14.92 -3.75
CA PHE A 180 4.74 -14.65 -3.47
C PHE A 180 3.90 -15.86 -3.87
N CYS A 181 4.15 -16.41 -5.07
CA CYS A 181 3.40 -17.55 -5.57
C CYS A 181 3.66 -18.84 -4.78
N GLU A 182 4.85 -19.04 -4.21
CA GLU A 182 5.07 -20.11 -3.23
C GLU A 182 4.25 -19.89 -1.95
N ARG A 183 4.15 -18.65 -1.46
CA ARG A 183 3.32 -18.33 -0.28
C ARG A 183 1.84 -18.52 -0.52
N VAL A 184 1.34 -18.20 -1.73
CA VAL A 184 -0.06 -18.43 -2.11
C VAL A 184 -0.48 -19.90 -1.94
N LYS A 185 0.43 -20.86 -2.12
CA LYS A 185 0.14 -22.30 -1.91
C LYS A 185 -0.18 -22.66 -0.46
N THR A 186 0.34 -21.89 0.49
CA THR A 186 0.19 -22.12 1.94
C THR A 186 -0.60 -21.03 2.64
N ALA A 187 -1.21 -20.12 1.87
CA ALA A 187 -1.93 -18.97 2.39
C ALA A 187 -3.21 -19.40 3.14
N THR A 188 -3.58 -18.61 4.14
CA THR A 188 -4.76 -18.86 4.97
C THR A 188 -6.00 -18.23 4.36
N VAL A 189 -7.16 -18.86 4.58
CA VAL A 189 -8.45 -18.31 4.18
C VAL A 189 -9.03 -17.51 5.35
N THR A 190 -9.46 -16.27 5.11
CA THR A 190 -10.21 -15.47 6.09
C THR A 190 -11.49 -16.24 6.45
N GLN A 191 -11.68 -16.58 7.73
CA GLN A 191 -12.93 -17.18 8.17
C GLN A 191 -14.05 -16.13 8.13
N PRO A 192 -15.27 -16.52 7.70
CA PRO A 192 -16.43 -15.62 7.67
C PRO A 192 -16.85 -15.17 9.07
#